data_AF-A0A1F8AHK9-F1
#
_entry.id   AF-A0A1F8AHK9-F1
#
_cell.length_a   1.000
_cell.length_b   1.000
_cell.length_c   1.000
_cell.angle_alpha   90.00
_cell.angle_beta   90.00
_cell.angle_gamma   90.00
#
_symmetry.space_group_name_H-M   'P 1'
#
loop_
_entity.id
_entity.type
_entity.pdbx_description
1 polymer ?
#
loop_
_entity_poly.entity_id
_entity_poly.type
_entity_poly.pdbx_seq_one_letter_code
_entity_poly.pdbx_strand_id
1 'polypeptide(L)'
;MPFSDHAPRLGFLKDAASSLDSLSPSTAAHLMAVHNQIFLDESRALNQRQQEASCGACGSIRTPEWTKTIHIKKKNTKRSSAAPDGAIIYKCLRCRRRTVRPSRKEPVRPNISSKTAAAIDSIPPAALPAVQHPDSTETKPTSKTADNASSKKRAKARKQGGLQALLASKQQSRASSSLDLFDFLQQ
;
A
#
# COMPACT_ATOMS: atom_id res chain seq x y z
N MET A 1 19.81 7.67 -26.75
CA MET A 1 18.52 8.29 -27.11
C MET A 1 17.82 8.63 -25.81
N PRO A 2 17.20 9.81 -25.68
CA PRO A 2 16.39 10.16 -24.51
C PRO A 2 15.10 9.32 -24.42
N PHE A 3 14.63 9.03 -23.20
CA PHE A 3 13.40 8.25 -22.92
C PHE A 3 12.17 8.70 -23.71
N SER A 4 12.06 10.00 -23.94
CA SER A 4 10.97 10.62 -24.69
C SER A 4 10.81 10.02 -26.09
N ASP A 5 11.90 9.63 -26.74
CA ASP A 5 11.89 9.09 -28.10
C ASP A 5 11.31 7.67 -28.13
N HIS A 6 11.35 6.98 -26.98
CA HIS A 6 10.78 5.66 -26.82
C HIS A 6 9.30 5.66 -26.45
N ALA A 7 8.71 6.81 -26.07
CA ALA A 7 7.30 6.91 -25.67
C ALA A 7 6.30 6.31 -26.69
N PRO A 8 6.33 6.66 -28.00
CA PRO A 8 5.42 6.07 -28.98
C PRO A 8 5.66 4.56 -29.16
N ARG A 9 6.93 4.14 -29.11
CA ARG A 9 7.31 2.72 -29.22
C ARG A 9 6.81 1.90 -28.03
N LEU A 10 6.92 2.44 -26.81
CA LEU A 10 6.42 1.79 -25.59
C LEU A 10 4.90 1.63 -25.61
N GLY A 11 4.17 2.66 -26.08
CA GLY A 11 2.72 2.58 -26.30
C GLY A 11 2.36 1.48 -27.29
N PHE A 12 2.97 1.52 -28.48
CA PHE A 12 2.76 0.51 -29.52
C PHE A 12 3.04 -0.92 -29.03
N LEU A 13 4.18 -1.16 -28.36
CA LEU A 13 4.54 -2.49 -27.87
C LEU A 13 3.54 -3.03 -26.85
N LYS A 14 3.02 -2.16 -25.99
CA LYS A 14 2.02 -2.53 -24.99
C LYS A 14 0.67 -2.84 -25.63
N ASP A 15 0.23 -2.02 -26.57
CA ASP A 15 -1.07 -2.18 -27.24
C ASP A 15 -1.05 -3.41 -28.15
N ALA A 16 0.01 -3.59 -28.94
CA ALA A 16 0.21 -4.77 -29.78
C ALA A 16 0.27 -6.07 -28.95
N ALA A 17 0.95 -6.06 -27.79
CA ALA A 17 0.96 -7.20 -26.90
C ALA A 17 -0.44 -7.54 -26.37
N SER A 18 -1.22 -6.52 -26.01
CA SER A 18 -2.59 -6.72 -25.52
C SER A 18 -3.51 -7.29 -26.60
N SER A 19 -3.38 -6.82 -27.85
CA SER A 19 -4.16 -7.34 -28.99
C SER A 19 -3.79 -8.78 -29.37
N LEU A 20 -2.52 -9.17 -29.18
CA LEU A 20 -2.03 -10.50 -29.56
C LEU A 20 -2.15 -11.55 -28.45
N ASP A 21 -2.49 -11.16 -27.22
CA ASP A 21 -2.44 -12.08 -26.07
C ASP A 21 -3.37 -13.29 -26.23
N SER A 22 -4.55 -13.11 -26.81
CA SER A 22 -5.52 -14.19 -27.04
C SER A 22 -5.10 -15.14 -28.18
N LEU A 23 -4.44 -14.62 -29.21
CA LEU A 23 -4.06 -15.37 -30.41
C LEU A 23 -2.70 -16.06 -30.24
N SER A 24 -1.75 -15.34 -29.68
CA SER A 24 -0.38 -15.81 -29.45
C SER A 24 0.17 -15.14 -28.20
N PRO A 25 -0.12 -15.71 -27.02
CA PRO A 25 0.40 -15.15 -25.77
C PRO A 25 1.93 -15.19 -25.71
N SER A 26 2.60 -16.04 -26.50
CA SER A 26 4.06 -16.11 -26.56
C SER A 26 4.66 -14.86 -27.21
N THR A 27 4.11 -14.42 -28.35
CA THR A 27 4.56 -13.17 -29.00
C THR A 27 4.15 -11.95 -28.18
N ALA A 28 2.96 -11.94 -27.58
CA ALA A 28 2.58 -10.88 -26.65
C ALA A 28 3.58 -10.73 -25.49
N ALA A 29 4.01 -11.85 -24.90
CA ALA A 29 5.04 -11.86 -23.87
C ALA A 29 6.39 -11.32 -24.38
N HIS A 30 6.79 -11.68 -25.60
CA HIS A 30 8.02 -11.17 -26.21
C HIS A 30 7.98 -9.65 -26.40
N LEU A 31 6.89 -9.10 -26.96
CA LEU A 31 6.70 -7.66 -27.13
C LEU A 31 6.77 -6.93 -25.79
N MET A 32 6.16 -7.50 -24.75
CA MET A 32 6.25 -6.94 -23.40
C MET A 32 7.62 -7.08 -22.77
N ALA A 33 8.38 -8.13 -23.09
CA ALA A 33 9.76 -8.26 -22.65
C ALA A 33 10.62 -7.15 -23.27
N VAL A 34 10.46 -6.87 -24.57
CA VAL A 34 11.15 -5.76 -25.26
C VAL A 34 10.77 -4.41 -24.65
N HIS A 35 9.48 -4.18 -24.38
CA HIS A 35 9.03 -2.98 -23.66
C HIS A 35 9.73 -2.86 -22.29
N ASN A 36 9.81 -3.95 -21.52
CA ASN A 36 10.45 -3.93 -20.21
C ASN A 36 11.97 -3.71 -20.30
N GLN A 37 12.62 -4.22 -21.34
CA GLN A 37 14.05 -3.98 -21.59
C GLN A 37 14.33 -2.48 -21.79
N ILE A 38 13.50 -1.79 -22.58
CA ILE A 38 13.65 -0.33 -22.78
C ILE A 38 13.59 0.42 -21.43
N PHE A 39 12.70 0.03 -20.51
CA PHE A 39 12.68 0.61 -19.16
C PHE A 39 14.00 0.35 -18.39
N LEU A 40 14.53 -0.87 -18.48
CA LEU A 40 15.75 -1.27 -17.78
C LEU A 40 17.00 -0.59 -18.36
N ASP A 41 17.11 -0.50 -19.68
CA ASP A 41 18.20 0.17 -20.40
C ASP A 41 18.31 1.64 -19.97
N GLU A 42 17.17 2.26 -19.68
CA GLU A 42 17.09 3.63 -19.21
C GLU A 42 17.13 3.76 -17.68
N SER A 43 17.53 2.70 -16.98
CA SER A 43 17.63 2.61 -15.51
C SER A 43 16.33 2.91 -14.76
N ARG A 44 15.17 2.80 -15.43
CA ARG A 44 13.86 2.98 -14.82
C ARG A 44 13.28 1.65 -14.38
N ALA A 45 12.94 1.54 -13.10
CA ALA A 45 12.18 0.41 -12.61
C ALA A 45 10.74 0.46 -13.17
N LEU A 46 10.18 -0.71 -13.47
CA LEU A 46 8.78 -0.84 -13.85
C LEU A 46 7.87 -0.33 -12.73
N ASN A 47 6.84 0.43 -13.08
CA ASN A 47 5.85 0.93 -12.13
C ASN A 47 5.06 -0.21 -11.49
N GLN A 48 4.46 0.05 -10.32
CA GLN A 48 3.67 -0.96 -9.61
C GLN A 48 2.61 -1.60 -10.52
N ARG A 49 1.83 -0.79 -11.24
CA ARG A 49 0.79 -1.24 -12.17
C ARG A 49 1.35 -2.11 -13.30
N GLN A 50 2.50 -1.75 -13.87
CA GLN A 50 3.12 -2.53 -14.94
C GLN A 50 3.59 -3.90 -14.43
N GLN A 51 4.25 -3.88 -13.27
CA GLN A 51 4.62 -5.08 -12.55
C GLN A 51 3.42 -5.84 -11.95
N GLU A 52 2.17 -5.40 -12.09
CA GLU A 52 0.95 -6.15 -11.76
C GLU A 52 0.28 -6.69 -13.02
N ALA A 53 0.41 -5.97 -14.14
CA ALA A 53 -0.11 -6.37 -15.43
C ALA A 53 0.75 -7.46 -16.11
N SER A 54 2.07 -7.46 -15.95
CA SER A 54 2.95 -8.41 -16.64
C SER A 54 4.13 -8.91 -15.78
N CYS A 55 4.76 -10.00 -16.24
CA CYS A 55 6.00 -10.50 -15.66
C CYS A 55 7.16 -9.56 -16.01
N GLY A 56 7.85 -9.04 -15.01
CA GLY A 56 9.00 -8.14 -15.24
C GLY A 56 10.21 -8.82 -15.90
N ALA A 57 10.26 -10.15 -15.99
CA ALA A 57 11.37 -10.87 -16.62
C ALA A 57 11.08 -11.30 -18.05
N CYS A 58 9.98 -12.03 -18.27
CA CYS A 58 9.65 -12.58 -19.60
C CYS A 58 8.49 -11.85 -20.29
N GLY A 59 7.98 -10.75 -19.72
CA GLY A 59 6.92 -9.95 -20.31
C GLY A 59 5.53 -10.58 -20.33
N SER A 60 5.36 -11.85 -19.91
CA SER A 60 4.05 -12.51 -19.97
C SER A 60 2.97 -11.76 -19.21
N ILE A 61 1.84 -11.50 -19.86
CA ILE A 61 0.67 -10.84 -19.28
C ILE A 61 0.13 -11.71 -18.15
N ARG A 62 -0.24 -11.07 -17.04
CA ARG A 62 -0.72 -11.78 -15.85
C ARG A 62 -2.20 -12.06 -15.96
N THR A 63 -2.50 -13.28 -16.36
CA THR A 63 -3.82 -13.88 -16.28
C THR A 63 -3.81 -15.04 -15.27
N PRO A 64 -4.97 -15.47 -14.74
CA PRO A 64 -5.04 -16.62 -13.82
C PRO A 64 -4.49 -17.92 -14.43
N GLU A 65 -4.52 -18.05 -15.75
CA GLU A 65 -3.99 -19.21 -16.48
C GLU A 65 -2.46 -19.24 -16.50
N TRP A 66 -1.81 -18.08 -16.63
CA TRP A 66 -0.36 -17.96 -16.80
C TRP A 66 0.38 -17.44 -15.57
N THR A 67 -0.34 -17.08 -14.51
CA THR A 67 0.23 -16.57 -13.27
C THR A 67 -0.47 -17.14 -12.04
N LYS A 68 0.31 -17.74 -11.15
CA LYS A 68 -0.16 -18.14 -9.81
C LYS A 68 0.04 -17.01 -8.82
N THR A 69 -1.06 -16.53 -8.23
CA THR A 69 -1.04 -15.52 -7.16
C THR A 69 -1.11 -16.21 -5.79
N ILE A 70 -0.21 -15.83 -4.88
CA ILE A 70 -0.12 -16.37 -3.52
C ILE A 70 -0.25 -15.22 -2.53
N HIS A 71 -1.27 -15.28 -1.67
CA HIS A 71 -1.48 -14.28 -0.63
C HIS A 71 -0.88 -14.76 0.69
N ILE A 72 0.13 -14.05 1.17
CA ILE A 72 0.72 -14.21 2.50
C ILE A 72 -0.03 -13.27 3.43
N LYS A 73 -0.84 -13.84 4.33
CA LYS A 73 -1.47 -13.11 5.43
C LYS A 73 -0.52 -13.05 6.63
N LYS A 74 -0.40 -11.90 7.28
CA LYS A 74 0.33 -11.81 8.55
C LYS A 74 -0.43 -12.58 9.64
N LYS A 75 0.24 -13.47 10.36
CA LYS A 75 -0.30 -14.05 11.59
C LYS A 75 -0.28 -12.98 12.67
N ASN A 76 -1.46 -12.60 13.19
CA ASN A 76 -1.63 -11.58 14.22
C ASN A 76 -0.96 -12.00 15.53
N THR A 77 0.35 -11.77 15.64
CA THR A 77 1.04 -11.77 16.94
C THR A 77 0.94 -10.35 17.46
N LYS A 78 0.22 -10.17 18.58
CA LYS A 78 0.09 -8.90 19.30
C LYS A 78 1.48 -8.25 19.38
N ARG A 79 1.58 -6.97 19.00
CA ARG A 79 2.75 -6.05 19.06
C ARG A 79 3.46 -5.84 17.70
N SER A 80 2.94 -4.89 16.91
CA SER A 80 3.72 -3.88 16.17
C SER A 80 2.78 -3.11 15.23
N SER A 81 2.53 -1.83 15.48
CA SER A 81 1.64 -0.96 14.71
C SER A 81 2.23 -0.44 13.38
N ALA A 82 3.41 -0.92 12.96
CA ALA A 82 4.15 -0.36 11.83
C ALA A 82 4.57 -1.38 10.74
N ALA A 83 4.16 -2.64 10.84
CA ALA A 83 4.60 -3.69 9.91
C ALA A 83 3.59 -3.95 8.78
N PRO A 84 4.05 -4.28 7.55
CA PRO A 84 3.17 -4.56 6.41
C PRO A 84 2.21 -5.72 6.73
N ASP A 85 0.98 -5.63 6.22
CA ASP A 85 -0.16 -6.48 6.60
C ASP A 85 -0.12 -7.88 5.95
N GLY A 86 0.97 -8.19 5.25
CA GLY A 86 1.14 -9.38 4.43
C GLY A 86 1.92 -9.09 3.15
N ALA A 87 1.89 -10.03 2.22
CA ALA A 87 2.47 -9.87 0.88
C ALA A 87 1.69 -10.66 -0.17
N ILE A 88 1.68 -10.18 -1.41
CA ILE A 88 1.16 -10.89 -2.58
C ILE A 88 2.37 -11.33 -3.41
N ILE A 89 2.47 -12.62 -3.69
CA ILE A 89 3.52 -13.16 -4.57
C ILE A 89 2.88 -13.57 -5.88
N TYR A 90 3.36 -12.99 -6.97
CA TYR A 90 3.02 -13.42 -8.32
C TYR A 90 4.10 -14.36 -8.83
N LYS A 91 3.73 -15.59 -9.15
CA LYS A 91 4.60 -16.59 -9.79
C LYS A 91 4.19 -16.73 -11.25
N CYS A 92 5.06 -16.29 -12.16
CA CYS A 92 4.86 -16.52 -13.60
C CYS A 92 4.98 -18.01 -13.91
N LEU A 93 4.04 -18.58 -14.64
CA LEU A 93 4.06 -20.01 -14.99
C LEU A 93 4.91 -20.31 -16.24
N ARG A 94 5.23 -19.28 -17.04
CA ARG A 94 6.16 -19.39 -18.18
C ARG A 94 7.63 -19.43 -17.75
N CYS A 95 8.12 -18.37 -17.11
CA CYS A 95 9.54 -18.29 -16.70
C CYS A 95 9.80 -18.71 -15.25
N ARG A 96 8.75 -19.08 -14.48
CA ARG A 96 8.83 -19.50 -13.07
C ARG A 96 9.33 -18.43 -12.09
N ARG A 97 9.61 -17.21 -12.54
CA ARG A 97 10.08 -16.10 -11.71
C ARG A 97 8.97 -15.60 -10.78
N ARG A 98 9.37 -15.17 -9.59
CA ARG A 98 8.48 -14.69 -8.52
C ARG A 98 8.67 -13.19 -8.33
N THR A 99 7.56 -12.47 -8.22
CA THR A 99 7.53 -11.05 -7.86
C THR A 99 6.78 -10.91 -6.55
N VAL A 100 7.48 -10.43 -5.50
CA VAL A 100 6.90 -10.24 -4.17
C VAL A 100 6.45 -8.79 -4.03
N ARG A 101 5.18 -8.59 -3.65
CA ARG A 101 4.63 -7.28 -3.34
C ARG A 101 4.21 -7.21 -1.89
N PRO A 102 4.80 -6.30 -1.09
CA PRO A 102 4.31 -6.09 0.25
C PRO A 102 2.89 -5.53 0.19
N SER A 103 1.99 -6.08 1.01
CA SER A 103 0.66 -5.53 1.20
C SER A 103 0.80 -4.22 1.97
N ARG A 104 0.78 -3.09 1.26
CA ARG A 104 0.68 -1.78 1.87
C ARG A 104 -0.80 -1.45 1.98
N LYS A 105 -1.27 -1.13 3.18
CA LYS A 105 -2.58 -0.49 3.32
C LYS A 105 -2.48 0.85 2.61
N GLU A 106 -3.36 1.07 1.63
CA GLU A 106 -3.65 2.39 1.12
C GLU A 106 -3.97 3.27 2.35
N PRO A 107 -3.28 4.42 2.57
CA PRO A 107 -3.67 5.32 3.62
C PRO A 107 -5.07 5.82 3.28
N VAL A 108 -6.08 5.25 3.96
CA VAL A 108 -7.45 5.75 3.94
C VAL A 108 -7.36 7.18 4.45
N ARG A 109 -7.45 8.15 3.53
CA ARG A 109 -7.63 9.54 3.91
C ARG A 109 -8.90 9.60 4.75
N PRO A 110 -8.87 10.17 5.96
CA PRO A 110 -10.10 10.36 6.72
C PRO A 110 -11.03 11.22 5.86
N ASN A 111 -12.15 10.63 5.46
CA ASN A 111 -13.19 11.32 4.73
C ASN A 111 -13.79 12.35 5.69
N ILE A 112 -13.33 13.60 5.60
CA ILE A 112 -14.00 14.74 6.22
C ILE A 112 -15.29 14.89 5.42
N SER A 113 -16.35 14.27 5.93
CA SER A 113 -17.71 14.44 5.43
C SER A 113 -18.09 15.91 5.60
N SER A 114 -17.89 16.69 4.55
CA SER A 114 -18.49 18.00 4.37
C SER A 114 -20.00 17.78 4.26
N LYS A 115 -20.72 17.97 5.37
CA LYS A 115 -22.18 18.13 5.33
C LYS A 115 -22.49 19.45 4.62
N THR A 116 -22.66 19.40 3.31
CA THR A 116 -23.37 20.44 2.57
C THR A 116 -24.86 20.28 2.86
N ALA A 117 -25.41 21.26 3.58
CA ALA A 117 -26.84 21.44 3.72
C ALA A 117 -27.44 21.72 2.34
N ALA A 118 -28.33 20.85 1.88
CA ALA A 118 -29.20 21.12 0.75
C ALA A 118 -30.33 22.02 1.26
N ALA A 119 -30.34 23.27 0.80
CA ALA A 119 -31.52 24.13 0.87
C ALA A 119 -32.53 23.62 -0.17
N ILE A 120 -33.76 23.53 0.30
CA ILE A 120 -34.96 23.03 -0.36
C ILE A 120 -35.62 24.22 -1.04
N ASP A 121 -36.08 24.07 -2.28
CA ASP A 121 -37.13 24.93 -2.82
C ASP A 121 -38.16 24.04 -3.52
N SER A 122 -39.42 24.12 -3.09
CA SER A 122 -40.54 23.37 -3.64
C SER A 122 -41.82 24.17 -3.45
N ILE A 123 -42.58 24.33 -4.54
CA ILE A 123 -43.92 24.91 -4.61
C ILE A 123 -44.93 23.74 -4.86
N PRO A 124 -46.19 23.82 -4.37
CA PRO A 124 -46.89 22.70 -3.74
C PRO A 124 -48.05 22.11 -4.58
N PRO A 125 -48.75 21.10 -4.04
CA PRO A 125 -50.21 21.14 -4.12
C PRO A 125 -50.90 20.97 -2.75
N ALA A 126 -52.10 21.55 -2.70
CA ALA A 126 -52.97 21.73 -1.56
C ALA A 126 -53.86 20.50 -1.26
N ALA A 127 -54.14 20.27 0.03
CA ALA A 127 -55.48 20.11 0.62
C ALA A 127 -55.39 19.70 2.11
N LEU A 128 -56.18 20.39 2.94
CA LEU A 128 -56.40 20.29 4.39
C LEU A 128 -57.41 19.17 4.76
N PRO A 129 -57.86 18.96 6.04
CA PRO A 129 -57.16 18.92 7.35
C PRO A 129 -57.67 17.80 8.33
N ALA A 130 -56.98 17.72 9.50
CA ALA A 130 -57.44 17.26 10.84
C ALA A 130 -57.76 15.75 11.04
N VAL A 131 -57.33 15.05 12.10
CA VAL A 131 -57.55 15.28 13.55
C VAL A 131 -56.43 14.63 14.39
N GLN A 132 -56.14 15.25 15.55
CA GLN A 132 -55.11 14.99 16.57
C GLN A 132 -55.48 13.79 17.49
N HIS A 133 -54.57 13.02 18.10
CA HIS A 133 -53.85 13.18 19.40
C HIS A 133 -53.39 11.73 19.83
N PRO A 134 -52.71 11.47 20.98
CA PRO A 134 -51.37 11.84 21.49
C PRO A 134 -50.44 10.61 21.74
N ASP A 135 -49.18 10.81 22.15
CA ASP A 135 -48.67 10.51 23.51
C ASP A 135 -47.13 10.34 23.58
N SER A 136 -46.67 10.49 24.81
CA SER A 136 -45.43 10.98 25.41
C SER A 136 -44.26 10.00 25.49
N THR A 137 -43.05 10.55 25.74
CA THR A 137 -42.06 10.24 26.83
C THR A 137 -40.63 10.57 26.35
N GLU A 138 -40.00 11.67 26.78
CA GLU A 138 -39.23 11.93 28.02
C GLU A 138 -37.90 11.16 28.17
N THR A 139 -36.75 11.84 28.09
CA THR A 139 -35.78 12.03 29.22
C THR A 139 -34.50 12.80 28.82
N LYS A 140 -33.93 13.48 29.81
CA LYS A 140 -33.05 14.68 29.80
C LYS A 140 -31.55 14.34 30.00
N PRO A 141 -30.59 15.26 29.66
CA PRO A 141 -29.13 15.02 29.71
C PRO A 141 -28.46 15.56 30.99
N THR A 142 -27.16 15.25 31.23
CA THR A 142 -26.20 16.13 31.94
C THR A 142 -24.74 15.61 31.93
N SER A 143 -23.83 16.53 32.24
CA SER A 143 -22.40 16.62 31.95
C SER A 143 -21.50 16.57 33.20
N LYS A 144 -20.18 16.32 33.05
CA LYS A 144 -19.03 17.16 33.52
C LYS A 144 -17.70 16.39 33.74
N THR A 145 -16.65 17.21 33.65
CA THR A 145 -15.18 17.09 33.53
C THR A 145 -14.43 16.85 34.86
N ALA A 146 -13.25 16.18 34.87
CA ALA A 146 -12.08 16.49 35.74
C ALA A 146 -10.84 15.59 35.48
N ASP A 147 -9.66 16.09 35.90
CA ASP A 147 -8.41 15.40 36.26
C ASP A 147 -7.26 15.16 35.26
N ASN A 148 -6.52 16.25 34.96
CA ASN A 148 -5.13 16.21 34.48
C ASN A 148 -4.17 16.80 35.55
N ALA A 149 -3.64 15.96 36.44
CA ALA A 149 -2.66 16.39 37.47
C ALA A 149 -1.47 15.43 37.70
N SER A 150 -1.14 14.55 36.74
CA SER A 150 -0.10 13.50 36.94
C SER A 150 1.00 13.42 35.86
N SER A 151 1.08 14.41 34.96
CA SER A 151 1.93 14.32 33.74
C SER A 151 3.38 14.84 33.92
N LYS A 152 3.62 15.84 34.78
CA LYS A 152 4.94 16.50 34.85
C LYS A 152 6.01 15.76 35.66
N LYS A 153 5.66 14.88 36.61
CA LYS A 153 6.65 14.15 37.42
C LYS A 153 7.27 12.92 36.71
N ARG A 154 6.57 12.32 35.73
CA ARG A 154 7.05 11.15 34.97
C ARG A 154 8.08 11.47 33.88
N ALA A 155 8.08 12.69 33.35
CA ALA A 155 9.01 13.09 32.29
C ALA A 155 10.46 13.24 32.77
N LYS A 156 10.68 13.56 34.05
CA LYS A 156 12.02 13.80 34.62
C LYS A 156 12.77 12.49 34.91
N ALA A 157 12.07 11.46 35.38
CA ALA A 157 12.65 10.12 35.61
C ALA A 157 13.09 9.42 34.32
N ARG A 158 12.48 9.75 33.17
CA ARG A 158 12.88 9.21 31.84
C ARG A 158 14.15 9.82 31.27
N LYS A 159 14.63 10.96 31.78
CA LYS A 159 15.85 11.62 31.28
C LYS A 159 17.14 11.17 32.00
N GLN A 160 17.04 10.70 33.23
CA GLN A 160 18.22 10.31 34.04
C GLN A 160 18.70 8.88 33.77
N GLY A 161 17.86 7.99 33.20
CA GLY A 161 18.22 6.59 32.91
C GLY A 161 18.53 6.27 31.45
N GLY A 162 18.44 7.25 30.54
CA GLY A 162 18.54 7.00 29.09
C GLY A 162 19.96 6.75 28.58
N LEU A 163 20.96 7.45 29.14
CA LEU A 163 22.33 7.40 28.62
C LEU A 163 23.00 6.03 28.89
N GLN A 164 22.78 5.46 30.08
CA GLN A 164 23.35 4.16 30.45
C GLN A 164 22.70 3.01 29.65
N ALA A 165 21.41 3.13 29.32
CA ALA A 165 20.72 2.18 28.45
C ALA A 165 21.24 2.21 27.00
N LEU A 166 21.65 3.39 26.49
CA LEU A 166 22.28 3.53 25.17
C LEU A 166 23.71 2.95 25.14
N LEU A 167 24.44 2.96 26.26
CA LEU A 167 25.76 2.33 26.32
C LEU A 167 25.66 0.80 26.36
N ALA A 168 24.68 0.24 27.07
CA ALA A 168 24.44 -1.20 27.12
C ALA A 168 24.00 -1.77 25.75
N SER A 169 23.18 -1.03 24.98
CA SER A 169 22.77 -1.47 23.64
C SER A 169 23.93 -1.49 22.64
N LYS A 170 24.91 -0.58 22.75
CA LYS A 170 26.13 -0.58 21.92
C LYS A 170 27.08 -1.75 22.26
N GLN A 171 27.10 -2.21 23.51
CA GLN A 171 27.85 -3.42 23.89
C GLN A 171 27.17 -4.69 23.38
N GLN A 172 25.83 -4.76 23.40
CA GLN A 172 25.10 -5.90 22.85
C GLN A 172 25.18 -6.00 21.31
N SER A 173 25.32 -4.88 20.59
CA SER A 173 25.58 -4.91 19.14
C SER A 173 26.99 -5.38 18.76
N ARG A 174 27.93 -5.45 19.70
CA ARG A 174 29.28 -6.04 19.48
C ARG A 174 29.34 -7.54 19.71
N ALA A 175 28.31 -8.15 20.32
CA ALA A 175 28.29 -9.57 20.66
C ALA A 175 27.56 -10.45 19.62
N SER A 176 27.00 -9.86 18.56
CA SER A 176 26.44 -10.60 17.42
C SER A 176 27.30 -10.34 16.18
N SER A 177 28.19 -11.29 15.89
CA SER A 177 28.89 -11.50 14.62
C SER A 177 28.40 -10.62 13.46
N SER A 178 28.97 -9.42 13.32
CA SER A 178 28.81 -8.58 12.14
C SER A 178 30.07 -8.75 11.30
N LEU A 179 29.92 -9.31 10.10
CA LEU A 179 30.93 -9.30 9.07
C LEU A 179 31.39 -7.85 8.86
N ASP A 180 32.61 -7.54 9.30
CA ASP A 180 33.14 -6.18 9.25
C ASP A 180 33.62 -5.90 7.83
N LEU A 181 33.17 -4.79 7.25
CA LEU A 181 33.39 -4.46 5.84
C LEU A 181 34.89 -4.31 5.51
N PHE A 182 35.72 -4.05 6.53
CA PHE A 182 37.16 -3.91 6.42
C PHE A 182 37.91 -5.23 6.18
N ASP A 183 37.30 -6.39 6.44
CA ASP A 183 37.91 -7.70 6.18
C ASP A 183 38.06 -7.99 4.67
N PHE A 184 37.19 -7.38 3.84
CA PHE A 184 37.23 -7.55 2.38
C PHE A 184 38.27 -6.67 1.68
N LEU A 185 38.80 -5.65 2.35
CA LEU A 185 39.73 -4.67 1.76
C LEU A 185 41.21 -5.07 1.93
N GLN A 186 41.47 -6.22 2.54
CA GLN A 186 42.81 -6.67 2.89
C GLN A 186 43.37 -7.78 1.98
N GLN A 187 42.79 -7.95 0.78
CA GLN A 187 43.31 -8.84 -0.27
C GLN A 187 43.90 -8.05 -1.44
#